data_AF-A0A7S3LE68-F1
#
_entry.id   AF-A0A7S3LE68-F1
#
_cell.length_a   1.000
_cell.length_b   1.000
_cell.length_c   1.000
_cell.angle_alpha   90.00
_cell.angle_beta   90.00
_cell.angle_gamma   90.00
#
_symmetry.space_group_name_H-M   'P 1'
#
loop_
_entity.id
_entity.type
_entity.pdbx_description
1 polymer ?
#
loop_
_entity_poly.entity_id
_entity_poly.type
_entity_poly.pdbx_seq_one_letter_code
_entity_poly.pdbx_strand_id
1 'polypeptide(L)'
;ETLNLRPTGQFCTDRVVHLALTFVDLAVELASTYKLLKPHLEFLLFQVCFPTMCLTKDDVETFENDPVEFVQKQNSPLADFYDPRMSAITLVKDLVKHRGQDVTQNLLARMTDILNRYNSAPVEQKNHIEKDGALLTFGSLSIFLLAKDKYAAQLEGLLVTFVFPDFTSPIAFLRYRACWMVQQFSTVKWTDDGSRLKQLIDLVLNRLGDP
;
A
#
# COMPACT_ATOMS: atom_id res chain seq x y z
N GLU A 1 12.74 4.29 -20.60
CA GLU A 1 13.50 3.03 -20.77
C GLU A 1 13.87 2.40 -19.43
N THR A 2 14.60 3.10 -18.54
CA THR A 2 15.05 2.57 -17.24
C THR A 2 13.94 1.97 -16.35
N LEU A 3 12.80 2.65 -16.19
CA LEU A 3 11.68 2.12 -15.39
C LEU A 3 10.98 0.92 -16.03
N ASN A 4 11.27 0.61 -17.30
CA ASN A 4 10.73 -0.55 -18.00
C ASN A 4 11.58 -1.83 -17.81
N LEU A 5 12.77 -1.71 -17.21
CA LEU A 5 13.66 -2.86 -16.99
C LEU A 5 13.01 -3.91 -16.09
N ARG A 6 12.58 -3.54 -14.88
CA ARG A 6 11.94 -4.49 -13.94
C ARG A 6 10.62 -5.08 -14.48
N PRO A 7 9.68 -4.29 -15.05
CA PRO A 7 8.47 -4.82 -15.65
C PRO A 7 8.71 -5.86 -16.76
N THR A 8 9.83 -5.75 -17.48
CA THR A 8 10.21 -6.69 -18.55
C THR A 8 11.12 -7.83 -18.06
N GLY A 9 11.26 -8.00 -16.74
CA GLY A 9 12.08 -9.05 -16.12
C GLY A 9 13.59 -8.80 -16.17
N GLN A 10 14.02 -7.60 -16.58
CA GLN A 10 15.43 -7.22 -16.58
C GLN A 10 15.86 -6.66 -15.23
N PHE A 11 17.11 -6.94 -14.87
CA PHE A 11 17.69 -6.44 -13.63
C PHE A 11 17.86 -4.91 -13.66
N CYS A 12 17.49 -4.25 -12.57
CA CYS A 12 17.78 -2.85 -12.31
C CYS A 12 17.97 -2.67 -10.81
N THR A 13 19.06 -2.03 -10.41
CA THR A 13 19.39 -1.82 -8.99
C THR A 13 18.36 -0.93 -8.30
N ASP A 14 18.16 -1.15 -7.00
CA ASP A 14 17.25 -0.34 -6.17
C ASP A 14 17.56 1.15 -6.25
N ARG A 15 18.85 1.51 -6.20
CA ARG A 15 19.28 2.91 -6.29
C ARG A 15 18.85 3.57 -7.59
N VAL A 16 18.97 2.87 -8.73
CA VAL A 16 18.58 3.43 -10.03
C VAL A 16 17.06 3.59 -10.12
N VAL A 17 16.29 2.62 -9.63
CA VAL A 17 14.82 2.72 -9.61
C VAL A 17 14.36 3.84 -8.69
N HIS A 18 14.92 3.94 -7.48
CA HIS A 18 14.68 5.03 -6.54
C HIS A 18 14.89 6.39 -7.22
N LEU A 19 16.07 6.62 -7.82
CA LEU A 19 16.40 7.89 -8.47
C LEU A 19 15.47 8.19 -9.66
N ALA A 20 15.13 7.19 -10.45
CA ALA A 20 14.24 7.35 -11.59
C ALA A 20 12.80 7.71 -11.15
N LEU A 21 12.30 7.08 -10.09
CA LEU A 21 10.98 7.41 -9.52
C LEU A 21 10.98 8.82 -8.92
N THR A 22 12.01 9.19 -8.15
CA THR A 22 12.16 10.54 -7.61
C THR A 22 12.24 11.59 -8.71
N PHE A 23 12.94 11.31 -9.83
CA PHE A 23 12.97 12.22 -10.97
C PHE A 23 11.58 12.39 -11.62
N VAL A 24 10.82 11.29 -11.78
CA VAL A 24 9.46 11.35 -12.30
C VAL A 24 8.54 12.15 -11.38
N ASP A 25 8.72 12.01 -10.07
CA ASP A 25 7.93 12.73 -9.06
C ASP A 25 8.07 14.25 -9.16
N LEU A 26 9.27 14.77 -9.46
CA LEU A 26 9.49 16.20 -9.73
C LEU A 26 8.64 16.74 -10.89
N ALA A 27 8.22 15.88 -11.83
CA ALA A 27 7.38 16.26 -12.95
C ALA A 27 5.89 16.33 -12.60
N VAL A 28 5.46 15.80 -11.45
CA VAL A 28 4.05 15.69 -11.07
C VAL A 28 3.44 17.05 -10.72
N GLU A 29 4.18 17.93 -10.03
CA GLU A 29 3.63 19.17 -9.47
C GLU A 29 3.35 20.24 -10.53
N LEU A 30 4.22 20.39 -11.54
CA LEU A 30 4.06 21.39 -12.60
C LEU A 30 3.16 20.87 -13.74
N ALA A 31 2.25 21.72 -14.22
CA ALA A 31 1.26 21.32 -15.22
C ALA A 31 1.89 20.96 -16.58
N SER A 32 2.94 21.68 -17.00
CA SER A 32 3.63 21.46 -18.28
C SER A 32 4.33 20.10 -18.34
N THR A 33 5.04 19.72 -17.28
CA THR A 33 5.73 18.43 -17.17
C THR A 33 4.74 17.29 -16.93
N TYR A 34 3.70 17.50 -16.12
CA TYR A 34 2.66 16.50 -15.91
C TYR A 34 1.92 16.15 -17.20
N LYS A 35 1.72 17.12 -18.11
CA LYS A 35 1.10 16.85 -19.41
C LYS A 35 1.87 15.80 -20.22
N LEU A 36 3.20 15.75 -20.09
CA LEU A 36 4.04 14.73 -20.70
C LEU A 36 3.94 13.38 -19.96
N LEU A 37 3.72 13.42 -18.64
CA LEU A 37 3.59 12.22 -17.80
C LEU A 37 2.23 11.52 -17.97
N LYS A 38 1.15 12.30 -18.13
CA LYS A 38 -0.23 11.83 -18.11
C LYS A 38 -0.52 10.62 -19.01
N PRO A 39 -0.04 10.55 -20.27
CA PRO A 39 -0.26 9.38 -21.13
C PRO A 39 0.35 8.08 -20.59
N HIS A 40 1.28 8.16 -19.64
CA HIS A 40 2.03 7.03 -19.10
C HIS A 40 1.58 6.61 -17.69
N LEU A 41 0.51 7.19 -17.15
CA LEU A 41 0.06 6.91 -15.78
C LEU A 41 -0.28 5.44 -15.55
N GLU A 42 -0.90 4.77 -16.52
CA GLU A 42 -1.24 3.34 -16.41
C GLU A 42 0.02 2.48 -16.19
N PHE A 43 1.06 2.73 -17.00
CA PHE A 43 2.35 2.06 -16.87
C PHE A 43 3.01 2.40 -15.53
N LEU A 44 3.08 3.68 -15.18
CA LEU A 44 3.77 4.13 -13.97
C LEU A 44 3.10 3.61 -12.69
N LEU A 45 1.78 3.68 -12.60
CA LEU A 45 1.06 3.26 -11.40
C LEU A 45 1.10 1.73 -11.24
N PHE A 46 0.78 0.99 -12.30
CA PHE A 46 0.46 -0.43 -12.17
C PHE A 46 1.56 -1.38 -12.61
N GLN A 47 2.46 -0.96 -13.50
CA GLN A 47 3.59 -1.79 -13.92
C GLN A 47 4.87 -1.43 -13.16
N VAL A 48 5.00 -0.20 -12.66
CA VAL A 48 6.19 0.27 -11.95
C VAL A 48 5.95 0.42 -10.45
N CYS A 49 5.09 1.36 -10.04
CA CYS A 49 4.95 1.74 -8.63
C CYS A 49 4.37 0.60 -7.79
N PHE A 50 3.22 0.05 -8.20
CA PHE A 50 2.55 -0.99 -7.41
C PHE A 50 3.43 -2.24 -7.19
N PRO A 51 4.08 -2.84 -8.20
CA PRO A 51 5.01 -3.95 -7.96
C PRO A 51 6.22 -3.56 -7.10
N THR A 52 6.71 -2.32 -7.22
CA THR A 52 7.82 -1.82 -6.38
C THR A 52 7.39 -1.63 -4.92
N MET A 53 6.10 -1.37 -4.67
CA MET A 53 5.55 -1.23 -3.33
C MET A 53 5.32 -2.58 -2.63
N CYS A 54 5.08 -3.64 -3.39
CA CYS A 54 4.85 -4.99 -2.86
C CYS A 54 6.08 -5.55 -2.13
N LEU A 55 5.82 -6.46 -1.18
CA LEU A 55 6.86 -7.23 -0.49
C LEU A 55 7.66 -8.09 -1.48
N THR A 56 8.98 -8.07 -1.34
CA THR A 56 9.88 -8.96 -2.07
C THR A 56 9.98 -10.32 -1.40
N LYS A 57 10.61 -11.30 -2.06
CA LYS A 57 10.88 -12.61 -1.43
C LYS A 57 11.76 -12.45 -0.19
N ASP A 58 12.81 -11.64 -0.30
CA ASP A 58 13.74 -11.35 0.79
C ASP A 58 13.02 -10.68 1.97
N ASP A 59 12.06 -9.79 1.70
CA ASP A 59 11.24 -9.18 2.76
C ASP A 59 10.41 -10.23 3.51
N VAL A 60 9.80 -11.17 2.79
CA VAL A 60 9.01 -12.25 3.39
C VAL A 60 9.91 -13.19 4.19
N GLU A 61 11.05 -13.58 3.63
CA GLU A 61 12.03 -14.42 4.31
C GLU A 61 12.59 -13.74 5.56
N THR A 62 12.88 -12.44 5.49
CA THR A 62 13.29 -11.66 6.66
C THR A 62 12.17 -11.64 7.69
N PHE A 63 10.91 -11.40 7.28
CA PHE A 63 9.79 -11.39 8.21
C PHE A 63 9.61 -12.74 8.92
N GLU A 64 9.76 -13.85 8.21
CA GLU A 64 9.57 -15.21 8.74
C GLU A 64 10.70 -15.62 9.69
N ASN A 65 11.95 -15.22 9.40
CA ASN A 65 13.13 -15.65 10.16
C ASN A 65 13.57 -14.64 11.24
N ASP A 66 13.43 -13.34 10.98
CA ASP A 66 13.75 -12.25 11.89
C ASP A 66 12.75 -11.07 11.73
N PRO A 67 11.52 -11.20 12.28
CA PRO A 67 10.51 -10.15 12.18
C PRO A 67 10.94 -8.84 12.85
N VAL A 68 11.88 -8.87 13.79
CA VAL A 68 12.42 -7.67 14.44
C VAL A 68 13.28 -6.89 13.46
N GLU A 69 14.19 -7.55 12.74
CA GLU A 69 14.97 -6.94 11.67
C GLU A 69 14.06 -6.35 10.59
N PHE A 70 13.02 -7.09 10.17
CA PHE A 70 12.05 -6.58 9.21
C PHE A 70 11.43 -5.26 9.67
N VAL A 71 10.91 -5.21 10.91
CA VAL A 71 10.29 -3.98 11.46
C VAL A 71 11.29 -2.85 11.58
N GLN A 72 12.53 -3.13 12.01
CA GLN A 72 13.58 -2.10 12.10
C GLN A 72 13.92 -1.53 10.72
N LYS A 73 14.05 -2.38 9.70
CA LYS A 73 14.30 -1.95 8.32
C LYS A 73 13.16 -1.09 7.78
N GLN A 74 11.91 -1.47 8.01
CA GLN A 74 10.73 -0.69 7.59
C GLN A 74 10.57 0.66 8.32
N ASN A 75 11.25 0.87 9.44
CA ASN A 75 11.18 2.10 10.24
C ASN A 75 12.52 2.84 10.29
N SER A 76 13.45 2.56 9.38
CA SER A 76 14.78 3.17 9.35
C SER A 76 14.80 4.37 8.40
N PRO A 77 14.88 5.63 8.91
CA PRO A 77 14.89 6.81 8.05
C PRO A 77 16.10 6.86 7.11
N LEU A 78 17.21 6.22 7.50
CA LEU A 78 18.42 6.13 6.67
C LEU A 78 18.26 5.13 5.52
N ALA A 79 17.55 4.02 5.75
CA ALA A 79 17.25 3.04 4.71
C ALA A 79 16.24 3.61 3.69
N ASP A 80 15.25 4.35 4.18
CA ASP A 80 14.22 5.01 3.34
C ASP A 80 14.81 5.94 2.28
N PHE A 81 15.94 6.59 2.58
CA PHE A 81 16.58 7.54 1.67
C PHE A 81 17.05 6.90 0.35
N TYR A 82 17.20 5.58 0.31
CA TYR A 82 17.66 4.85 -0.88
C TYR A 82 16.64 3.79 -1.36
N ASP A 83 15.50 3.67 -0.67
CA ASP A 83 14.53 2.61 -0.94
C ASP A 83 13.60 2.98 -2.12
N PRO A 84 13.56 2.18 -3.20
CA PRO A 84 12.61 2.38 -4.29
C PRO A 84 11.15 2.20 -3.87
N ARG A 85 10.84 1.40 -2.84
CA ARG A 85 9.47 1.28 -2.28
C ARG A 85 9.00 2.63 -1.76
N MET A 86 9.85 3.34 -1.02
CA MET A 86 9.53 4.67 -0.49
C MET A 86 9.36 5.74 -1.58
N SER A 87 10.18 5.70 -2.64
CA SER A 87 9.98 6.58 -3.80
C SER A 87 8.69 6.27 -4.55
N ALA A 88 8.30 5.00 -4.68
CA ALA A 88 7.04 4.61 -5.30
C ALA A 88 5.83 5.08 -4.48
N ILE A 89 5.87 4.91 -3.15
CA ILE A 89 4.83 5.40 -2.23
C ILE A 89 4.70 6.92 -2.35
N THR A 90 5.82 7.64 -2.33
CA THR A 90 5.84 9.11 -2.45
C THR A 90 5.22 9.55 -3.78
N LEU A 91 5.66 8.98 -4.90
CA LEU A 91 5.12 9.29 -6.22
C LEU A 91 3.60 9.04 -6.32
N VAL A 92 3.12 7.92 -5.78
CA VAL A 92 1.67 7.62 -5.75
C VAL A 92 0.91 8.65 -4.91
N LYS A 93 1.44 9.04 -3.74
CA LYS A 93 0.84 10.06 -2.87
C LYS A 93 0.79 11.41 -3.56
N ASP A 94 1.87 11.83 -4.22
CA ASP A 94 1.93 13.13 -4.88
C ASP A 94 1.09 13.17 -6.16
N LEU A 95 0.99 12.07 -6.90
CA LEU A 95 0.01 11.93 -7.99
C LEU A 95 -1.44 12.08 -7.48
N VAL A 96 -1.80 11.45 -6.36
CA VAL A 96 -3.15 11.59 -5.78
C VAL A 96 -3.40 13.01 -5.27
N LYS A 97 -2.41 13.60 -4.60
CA LYS A 97 -2.49 14.96 -4.04
C LYS A 97 -2.62 16.03 -5.14
N HIS A 98 -1.73 16.01 -6.12
CA HIS A 98 -1.64 17.06 -7.13
C HIS A 98 -2.51 16.79 -8.37
N ARG A 99 -2.83 15.52 -8.66
CA ARG A 99 -3.49 15.06 -9.90
C ARG A 99 -4.66 14.11 -9.63
N GLY A 100 -5.28 14.23 -8.47
CA GLY A 100 -6.29 13.28 -7.99
C GLY A 100 -7.50 13.09 -8.90
N GLN A 101 -7.87 14.07 -9.74
CA GLN A 101 -8.96 13.92 -10.73
C GLN A 101 -8.65 12.84 -11.78
N ASP A 102 -7.38 12.74 -12.20
CA ASP A 102 -6.95 11.78 -13.21
C ASP A 102 -6.60 10.41 -12.60
N VAL A 103 -6.14 10.39 -11.34
CA VAL A 103 -5.47 9.22 -10.73
C VAL A 103 -6.37 8.45 -9.76
N THR A 104 -7.04 9.15 -8.85
CA THR A 104 -7.55 8.53 -7.60
C THR A 104 -8.54 7.42 -7.88
N GLN A 105 -9.56 7.67 -8.71
CA GLN A 105 -10.63 6.70 -8.90
C GLN A 105 -10.13 5.40 -9.55
N ASN A 106 -9.26 5.50 -10.56
CA ASN A 106 -8.69 4.33 -11.21
C ASN A 106 -7.78 3.55 -10.24
N LEU A 107 -6.90 4.24 -9.52
CA LEU A 107 -6.01 3.63 -8.54
C LEU A 107 -6.81 2.84 -7.48
N LEU A 108 -7.78 3.47 -6.82
CA LEU A 108 -8.57 2.80 -5.78
C LEU A 108 -9.39 1.64 -6.34
N ALA A 109 -9.94 1.77 -7.56
CA ALA A 109 -10.68 0.68 -8.20
C ALA A 109 -9.80 -0.55 -8.43
N ARG A 110 -8.56 -0.36 -8.92
CA ARG A 110 -7.60 -1.45 -9.13
C ARG A 110 -7.17 -2.10 -7.81
N MET A 111 -6.96 -1.32 -6.76
CA MET A 111 -6.63 -1.87 -5.43
C MET A 111 -7.80 -2.67 -4.85
N THR A 112 -9.03 -2.18 -4.98
CA THR A 112 -10.23 -2.90 -4.56
C THR A 112 -10.42 -4.20 -5.35
N ASP A 113 -10.14 -4.19 -6.67
CA ASP A 113 -10.17 -5.42 -7.48
C ASP A 113 -9.19 -6.48 -6.97
N ILE A 114 -7.95 -6.10 -6.65
CA ILE A 114 -6.97 -6.99 -6.03
C ILE A 114 -7.52 -7.62 -4.74
N LEU A 115 -8.11 -6.80 -3.86
CA LEU A 115 -8.67 -7.27 -2.59
C LEU A 115 -9.86 -8.22 -2.80
N ASN A 116 -10.74 -7.93 -3.76
CA ASN A 116 -11.88 -8.79 -4.11
C ASN A 116 -11.42 -10.13 -4.72
N ARG A 117 -10.43 -10.10 -5.63
CA ARG A 117 -9.83 -11.30 -6.19
C ARG A 117 -9.21 -12.16 -5.09
N TYR A 118 -8.49 -11.56 -4.15
CA TYR A 118 -7.93 -12.27 -3.00
C TYR A 118 -8.99 -12.95 -2.14
N ASN A 119 -10.08 -12.24 -1.81
CA ASN A 119 -11.15 -12.80 -0.97
C ASN A 119 -11.91 -13.94 -1.67
N SER A 120 -12.02 -13.89 -3.00
CA SER A 120 -12.74 -14.88 -3.80
C SER A 120 -11.88 -16.08 -4.23
N ALA A 121 -10.55 -15.97 -4.12
CA ALA A 121 -9.62 -17.01 -4.52
C ALA A 121 -9.61 -18.21 -3.54
N PRO A 122 -9.48 -19.44 -4.05
CA PRO A 122 -9.13 -20.62 -3.23
C PRO A 122 -7.86 -20.36 -2.41
N VAL A 123 -7.73 -21.00 -1.25
CA VAL A 123 -6.63 -20.75 -0.29
C VAL A 123 -5.26 -20.88 -0.97
N GLU A 124 -5.09 -21.87 -1.84
CA GLU A 124 -3.86 -22.20 -2.54
C GLU A 124 -3.49 -21.18 -3.63
N GLN A 125 -4.45 -20.34 -4.04
CA GLN A 125 -4.28 -19.33 -5.10
C GLN A 125 -4.29 -17.90 -4.56
N LYS A 126 -4.33 -17.73 -3.23
CA LYS A 126 -4.33 -16.41 -2.61
C LYS A 126 -2.98 -15.73 -2.78
N ASN A 127 -2.98 -14.62 -3.52
CA ASN A 127 -1.80 -13.77 -3.63
C ASN A 127 -1.71 -12.81 -2.44
N HIS A 128 -1.10 -13.28 -1.35
CA HIS A 128 -0.92 -12.51 -0.11
C HIS A 128 -0.10 -11.23 -0.32
N ILE A 129 0.84 -11.24 -1.25
CA ILE A 129 1.73 -10.10 -1.55
C ILE A 129 0.96 -8.97 -2.24
N GLU A 130 0.14 -9.29 -3.25
CA GLU A 130 -0.72 -8.28 -3.89
C GLU A 130 -1.74 -7.71 -2.90
N LYS A 131 -2.30 -8.55 -2.01
CA LYS A 131 -3.18 -8.06 -0.95
C LYS A 131 -2.47 -7.07 -0.03
N ASP A 132 -1.27 -7.41 0.46
CA ASP A 132 -0.48 -6.51 1.30
C ASP A 132 -0.20 -5.18 0.59
N GLY A 133 0.25 -5.24 -0.67
CA GLY A 133 0.52 -4.05 -1.49
C GLY A 133 -0.72 -3.17 -1.70
N ALA A 134 -1.90 -3.77 -1.89
CA ALA A 134 -3.15 -3.03 -2.00
C ALA A 134 -3.53 -2.32 -0.69
N LEU A 135 -3.39 -3.01 0.45
CA LEU A 135 -3.62 -2.41 1.77
C LEU A 135 -2.59 -1.30 2.08
N LEU A 136 -1.31 -1.52 1.78
CA LEU A 136 -0.26 -0.52 1.88
C LEU A 136 -0.62 0.73 1.07
N THR A 137 -1.14 0.57 -0.15
CA THR A 137 -1.58 1.68 -1.00
C THR A 137 -2.70 2.48 -0.34
N PHE A 138 -3.75 1.80 0.17
CA PHE A 138 -4.83 2.48 0.89
C PHE A 138 -4.34 3.22 2.14
N GLY A 139 -3.57 2.55 2.99
CA GLY A 139 -3.07 3.16 4.23
C GLY A 139 -2.11 4.33 3.96
N SER A 140 -1.29 4.27 2.92
CA SER A 140 -0.38 5.37 2.53
C SER A 140 -1.13 6.62 2.07
N LEU A 141 -2.39 6.47 1.66
CA LEU A 141 -3.28 7.54 1.22
C LEU A 141 -4.29 7.97 2.31
N SER A 142 -4.18 7.43 3.53
CA SER A 142 -5.15 7.64 4.61
C SER A 142 -5.52 9.10 4.84
N ILE A 143 -4.52 9.99 4.96
CA ILE A 143 -4.70 11.44 5.15
C ILE A 143 -5.62 12.03 4.07
N PHE A 144 -5.39 11.67 2.80
CA PHE A 144 -6.18 12.18 1.69
C PHE A 144 -7.59 11.57 1.65
N LEU A 145 -7.71 10.28 1.92
CA LEU A 145 -8.99 9.56 1.87
C LEU A 145 -9.92 9.98 3.01
N LEU A 146 -9.37 10.20 4.22
CA LEU A 146 -10.12 10.68 5.38
C LEU A 146 -10.56 12.14 5.23
N ALA A 147 -9.80 12.96 4.50
CA ALA A 147 -10.12 14.37 4.30
C ALA A 147 -11.27 14.63 3.30
N LYS A 148 -11.74 13.60 2.57
CA LYS A 148 -12.76 13.74 1.53
C LYS A 148 -13.94 12.81 1.80
N ASP A 149 -15.10 13.39 2.09
CA ASP A 149 -16.33 12.65 2.46
C ASP A 149 -16.68 11.49 1.51
N LYS A 150 -16.51 11.71 0.19
CA LYS A 150 -16.73 10.68 -0.86
C LYS A 150 -15.97 9.38 -0.58
N TYR A 151 -14.73 9.49 -0.09
CA TYR A 151 -13.87 8.35 0.21
C TYR A 151 -14.00 7.91 1.66
N ALA A 152 -14.07 8.86 2.60
CA ALA A 152 -14.22 8.58 4.02
C ALA A 152 -15.42 7.67 4.34
N ALA A 153 -16.55 7.86 3.65
CA ALA A 153 -17.74 7.04 3.81
C ALA A 153 -17.55 5.55 3.45
N GLN A 154 -16.51 5.21 2.70
CA GLN A 154 -16.22 3.83 2.26
C GLN A 154 -15.15 3.14 3.13
N LEU A 155 -14.42 3.89 3.96
CA LEU A 155 -13.27 3.38 4.71
C LEU A 155 -13.66 2.39 5.79
N GLU A 156 -14.80 2.59 6.47
CA GLU A 156 -15.32 1.63 7.44
C GLU A 156 -15.57 0.26 6.78
N GLY A 157 -16.24 0.25 5.62
CA GLY A 157 -16.49 -0.97 4.86
C GLY A 157 -15.19 -1.64 4.40
N LEU A 158 -14.18 -0.86 4.00
CA LEU A 158 -12.87 -1.39 3.64
C LEU A 158 -12.18 -2.08 4.83
N LEU A 159 -12.19 -1.46 6.02
CA LEU A 159 -11.58 -2.04 7.22
C LEU A 159 -12.28 -3.34 7.62
N VAL A 160 -13.62 -3.31 7.70
CA VAL A 160 -14.41 -4.49 8.11
C VAL A 160 -14.25 -5.64 7.11
N THR A 161 -14.24 -5.34 5.80
CA THR A 161 -14.25 -6.39 4.76
C THR A 161 -12.86 -6.97 4.52
N PHE A 162 -11.81 -6.16 4.53
CA PHE A 162 -10.49 -6.56 4.06
C PHE A 162 -9.43 -6.61 5.15
N VAL A 163 -9.57 -5.85 6.24
CA VAL A 163 -8.57 -5.73 7.31
C VAL A 163 -8.91 -6.57 8.53
N PHE A 164 -10.16 -6.55 9.00
CA PHE A 164 -10.57 -7.29 10.20
C PHE A 164 -10.27 -8.80 10.11
N PRO A 165 -10.53 -9.50 8.98
CA PRO A 165 -10.20 -10.91 8.85
C PRO A 165 -8.70 -11.19 8.98
N ASP A 166 -7.84 -10.24 8.60
CA ASP A 166 -6.39 -10.43 8.59
C ASP A 166 -5.78 -10.49 9.97
N PHE A 167 -6.46 -9.99 11.02
CA PHE A 167 -6.01 -10.18 12.41
C PHE A 167 -5.88 -11.67 12.79
N THR A 168 -6.63 -12.55 12.14
CA THR A 168 -6.60 -14.00 12.36
C THR A 168 -5.94 -14.78 11.22
N SER A 169 -5.30 -14.08 10.29
CA SER A 169 -4.64 -14.69 9.13
C SER A 169 -3.53 -15.66 9.57
N PRO A 170 -3.40 -16.84 8.92
CA PRO A 170 -2.23 -17.69 9.12
C PRO A 170 -0.93 -17.03 8.64
N ILE A 171 -1.03 -16.02 7.76
CA ILE A 171 0.10 -15.30 7.20
C ILE A 171 0.47 -14.12 8.12
N ALA A 172 1.64 -14.20 8.74
CA ALA A 172 2.06 -13.27 9.79
C ALA A 172 2.19 -11.80 9.31
N PHE A 173 2.76 -11.57 8.13
CA PHE A 173 2.87 -10.20 7.61
C PHE A 173 1.52 -9.55 7.30
N LEU A 174 0.46 -10.34 7.04
CA LEU A 174 -0.90 -9.80 6.90
C LEU A 174 -1.47 -9.35 8.26
N ARG A 175 -1.15 -10.06 9.36
CA ARG A 175 -1.51 -9.63 10.71
C ARG A 175 -0.81 -8.31 11.06
N TYR A 176 0.50 -8.22 10.74
CA TYR A 176 1.25 -6.97 10.85
C TYR A 176 0.61 -5.84 10.05
N ARG A 177 0.27 -6.09 8.78
CA ARG A 177 -0.40 -5.09 7.93
C ARG A 177 -1.74 -4.66 8.51
N ALA A 178 -2.51 -5.58 9.09
CA ALA A 178 -3.79 -5.24 9.71
C ALA A 178 -3.63 -4.25 10.87
N CYS A 179 -2.66 -4.48 11.76
CA CYS A 179 -2.30 -3.54 12.83
C CYS A 179 -1.89 -2.16 12.27
N TRP A 180 -1.03 -2.15 11.24
CA TRP A 180 -0.61 -0.92 10.59
C TRP A 180 -1.78 -0.16 9.95
N MET A 181 -2.73 -0.85 9.31
CA MET A 181 -3.93 -0.25 8.73
C MET A 181 -4.80 0.44 9.79
N VAL A 182 -4.95 -0.16 10.98
CA VAL A 182 -5.68 0.48 12.09
C VAL A 182 -5.01 1.78 12.52
N GLN A 183 -3.67 1.79 12.59
CA GLN A 183 -2.94 3.03 12.87
C GLN A 183 -3.22 4.10 11.80
N GLN A 184 -3.19 3.73 10.51
CA GLN A 184 -3.40 4.68 9.41
C GLN A 184 -4.82 5.27 9.41
N PHE A 185 -5.82 4.50 9.85
CA PHE A 185 -7.22 4.91 9.85
C PHE A 185 -7.78 5.16 11.25
N SER A 186 -6.94 5.57 12.21
CA SER A 186 -7.33 5.74 13.62
C SER A 186 -8.48 6.73 13.86
N THR A 187 -8.70 7.66 12.93
CA THR A 187 -9.75 8.70 12.99
C THR A 187 -10.96 8.40 12.11
N VAL A 188 -11.07 7.17 11.58
CA VAL A 188 -12.26 6.73 10.84
C VAL A 188 -13.51 6.86 11.71
N LYS A 189 -14.61 7.32 11.10
CA LYS A 189 -15.91 7.40 11.77
C LYS A 189 -16.63 6.07 11.63
N TRP A 190 -17.05 5.50 12.75
CA TRP A 190 -17.87 4.29 12.80
C TRP A 190 -19.35 4.68 12.74
N THR A 191 -20.11 3.97 11.90
CA THR A 191 -21.54 4.25 11.67
C THR A 191 -22.48 3.49 12.59
N ASP A 192 -21.97 2.52 13.36
CA ASP A 192 -22.73 1.70 14.29
C ASP A 192 -22.75 2.28 15.72
N ASP A 193 -23.31 1.52 16.67
CA ASP A 193 -23.40 1.88 18.09
C ASP A 193 -22.07 1.70 18.87
N GLY A 194 -20.95 1.63 18.14
CA GLY A 194 -19.61 1.38 18.67
C GLY A 194 -19.25 -0.11 18.83
N SER A 195 -20.09 -1.04 18.38
CA SER A 195 -19.79 -2.47 18.40
C SER A 195 -18.54 -2.83 17.58
N ARG A 196 -18.37 -2.24 16.38
CA ARG A 196 -17.24 -2.45 15.48
C ARG A 196 -15.94 -1.89 16.05
N LEU A 197 -16.01 -0.74 16.71
CA LEU A 197 -14.84 -0.18 17.39
C LEU A 197 -14.39 -1.07 18.55
N LYS A 198 -15.33 -1.59 19.36
CA LYS A 198 -15.01 -2.55 20.43
C LYS A 198 -14.37 -3.82 19.86
N GLN A 199 -14.96 -4.38 18.79
CA GLN A 199 -14.41 -5.53 18.08
C GLN A 199 -12.98 -5.25 17.59
N LEU A 200 -12.72 -4.07 17.01
CA LEU A 200 -11.38 -3.70 16.55
C LEU A 200 -10.37 -3.64 17.69
N ILE A 201 -10.76 -3.06 18.83
CA ILE A 201 -9.92 -3.01 20.03
C ILE A 201 -9.57 -4.43 20.48
N ASP A 202 -10.56 -5.33 20.57
CA ASP A 202 -10.33 -6.73 20.96
C ASP A 202 -9.39 -7.44 19.98
N LEU A 203 -9.58 -7.23 18.66
CA LEU A 203 -8.70 -7.78 17.62
C LEU A 203 -7.24 -7.31 17.81
N VAL A 204 -7.02 -6.02 18.07
CA VAL A 204 -5.68 -5.46 18.31
C VAL A 204 -5.07 -5.99 19.61
N LEU A 205 -5.83 -6.01 20.70
CA LEU A 205 -5.35 -6.51 21.99
C LEU A 205 -4.94 -7.99 21.92
N ASN A 206 -5.69 -8.81 21.16
CA ASN A 206 -5.35 -10.21 20.91
C ASN A 206 -4.07 -10.40 20.07
N ARG A 207 -3.50 -9.35 19.48
CA ARG A 207 -2.19 -9.40 18.79
C ARG A 207 -1.02 -8.99 19.68
N LEU A 208 -1.25 -8.45 20.87
CA LEU A 208 -0.16 -8.15 21.81
C LEU A 208 0.54 -9.41 22.34
N GLY A 209 -0.13 -10.56 22.26
CA GLY A 209 0.43 -11.88 22.56
C GLY A 209 0.60 -12.77 21.33
N ASP A 210 0.71 -12.20 20.12
CA ASP A 210 1.09 -12.97 18.93
C ASP A 210 2.52 -13.52 19.17
N PRO A 211 2.74 -14.84 19.05
CA PRO A 211 4.02 -15.48 19.36
C PRO A 211 5.17 -15.04 18.44
#